data_AF-A0A662P6X2-F1
#
_entry.id   AF-A0A662P6X2-F1
#
_cell.length_a   1.000
_cell.length_b   1.000
_cell.length_c   1.000
_cell.angle_alpha   90.00
_cell.angle_beta   90.00
_cell.angle_gamma   90.00
#
_symmetry.space_group_name_H-M   'P 1'
#
loop_
_entity.id
_entity.type
_entity.pdbx_description
1 polymer ?
#
loop_
_entity_poly.entity_id
_entity_poly.type
_entity_poly.pdbx_seq_one_letter_code
_entity_poly.pdbx_strand_id
1 'polypeptide(L)'
;MQRSDIMLEICKYSVFDVHAQTLVNTVNTQGVMGAGLALEFRLRYPDLYLDYKERCSRNEVKPGVPYLYKKENLIVLNFPTKDHWKQPSRIEWIENGLKIFIEKYRDWGVKSIAFPLLGTKNGGLDREQVLELMKNYLSNLDIVIYICLDEEIYPKSIETKMLNLLREIQPIKISEISGVNFKKVLLIKENLPRISRFRDILRIKKIGIKTYEKIFVGMYTLVRKENNSLNQKTLF
;
A
#
# COMPACT_ATOMS: atom_id res chain seq x y z
N MET A 1 -24.88 -26.89 3.47
CA MET A 1 -24.79 -25.55 4.09
C MET A 1 -24.00 -24.65 3.17
N GLN A 2 -24.68 -23.87 2.33
CA GLN A 2 -24.03 -22.78 1.60
C GLN A 2 -23.52 -21.77 2.64
N ARG A 3 -22.21 -21.50 2.65
CA ARG A 3 -21.73 -20.27 3.29
C ARG A 3 -22.48 -19.14 2.60
N SER A 4 -23.18 -18.31 3.35
CA SER A 4 -23.51 -16.97 2.89
C SER A 4 -22.16 -16.32 2.55
N ASP A 5 -21.82 -16.26 1.27
CA ASP A 5 -20.55 -15.73 0.81
C ASP A 5 -20.49 -14.26 1.21
N ILE A 6 -19.82 -13.98 2.32
CA ILE A 6 -19.62 -12.62 2.82
C ILE A 6 -18.76 -11.92 1.76
N MET A 7 -19.41 -11.05 0.98
CA MET A 7 -18.75 -10.29 -0.09
C MET A 7 -17.91 -9.13 0.46
N LEU A 8 -18.12 -8.71 1.72
CA LEU A 8 -17.35 -7.67 2.39
C LEU A 8 -16.76 -8.17 3.71
N GLU A 9 -15.44 -8.24 3.79
CA GLU A 9 -14.68 -8.60 4.99
C GLU A 9 -13.93 -7.38 5.55
N ILE A 10 -14.12 -7.10 6.84
CA ILE A 10 -13.29 -6.12 7.57
C ILE A 10 -12.14 -6.90 8.22
N CYS A 11 -10.90 -6.54 7.93
CA CYS A 11 -9.73 -7.26 8.43
C CYS A 11 -8.66 -6.32 9.01
N LYS A 12 -7.89 -6.83 9.97
CA LYS A 12 -6.78 -6.10 10.61
C LYS A 12 -5.53 -5.96 9.75
N TYR A 13 -5.51 -6.53 8.55
CA TYR A 13 -4.32 -6.63 7.71
C TYR A 13 -4.09 -5.37 6.87
N SER A 14 -2.92 -5.29 6.24
CA SER A 14 -2.64 -4.31 5.19
C SER A 14 -3.30 -4.73 3.87
N VAL A 15 -3.56 -3.78 2.97
CA VAL A 15 -4.02 -4.08 1.61
C VAL A 15 -3.06 -5.01 0.85
N PHE A 16 -1.78 -5.06 1.24
CA PHE A 16 -0.77 -5.95 0.64
C PHE A 16 -0.80 -7.38 1.19
N ASP A 17 -1.59 -7.65 2.23
CA ASP A 17 -1.58 -8.90 2.99
C ASP A 17 -2.88 -9.71 2.81
N VAL A 18 -3.76 -9.28 1.89
CA VAL A 18 -5.00 -9.97 1.53
C VAL A 18 -4.98 -10.42 0.07
N HIS A 19 -5.77 -11.44 -0.25
CA HIS A 19 -5.86 -12.00 -1.61
C HIS A 19 -6.87 -11.24 -2.47
N ALA A 20 -6.55 -10.00 -2.82
CA ALA A 20 -7.35 -9.17 -3.72
C ALA A 20 -6.67 -8.97 -5.08
N GLN A 21 -7.46 -9.00 -6.15
CA GLN A 21 -7.02 -8.71 -7.51
C GLN A 21 -6.66 -7.23 -7.66
N THR A 22 -7.46 -6.33 -7.08
CA THR A 22 -7.27 -4.89 -7.15
C THR A 22 -6.87 -4.34 -5.77
N LEU A 23 -5.81 -3.55 -5.71
CA LEU A 23 -5.42 -2.86 -4.48
C LEU A 23 -5.81 -1.39 -4.55
N VAL A 24 -6.25 -0.81 -3.45
CA VAL A 24 -6.58 0.62 -3.41
C VAL A 24 -5.44 1.41 -2.79
N ASN A 25 -4.96 2.40 -3.54
CA ASN A 25 -3.94 3.33 -3.09
C ASN A 25 -4.58 4.70 -2.82
N THR A 26 -4.43 5.24 -1.61
CA THR A 26 -4.93 6.59 -1.30
C THR A 26 -3.89 7.63 -1.69
N VAL A 27 -4.27 8.53 -2.60
CA VAL A 27 -3.35 9.52 -3.19
C VAL A 27 -3.81 10.95 -2.98
N ASN A 28 -2.93 11.91 -3.30
CA ASN A 28 -3.31 13.31 -3.47
C ASN A 28 -3.39 13.65 -4.97
N THR A 29 -3.59 14.92 -5.32
CA THR A 29 -3.62 15.38 -6.71
C THR A 29 -2.30 16.03 -7.16
N GLN A 30 -1.34 16.20 -6.26
CA GLN A 30 -0.11 16.97 -6.47
C GLN A 30 1.10 16.11 -6.86
N GLY A 31 0.91 14.83 -7.21
CA GLY A 31 2.01 13.99 -7.68
C GLY A 31 3.00 13.55 -6.60
N VAL A 32 2.65 13.64 -5.31
CA VAL A 32 3.53 13.27 -4.18
C VAL A 32 3.12 11.97 -3.50
N MET A 33 4.02 11.00 -3.36
CA MET A 33 3.82 9.77 -2.55
C MET A 33 4.92 9.65 -1.49
N GLY A 34 4.89 10.54 -0.49
CA GLY A 34 5.98 10.75 0.46
C GLY A 34 5.83 10.10 1.83
N ALA A 35 4.64 9.62 2.20
CA ALA A 35 4.39 9.00 3.50
C ALA A 35 3.28 7.94 3.45
N GLY A 36 3.21 7.11 4.49
CA GLY A 36 2.13 6.14 4.70
C GLY A 36 1.98 5.13 3.56
N LEU A 37 0.73 4.78 3.26
CA LEU A 37 0.39 3.77 2.25
C LEU A 37 0.88 4.17 0.85
N ALA A 38 0.70 5.43 0.45
CA ALA A 38 1.14 5.93 -0.84
C ALA A 38 2.66 5.78 -1.06
N LEU A 39 3.46 6.07 -0.01
CA LEU A 39 4.90 5.83 -0.06
C LEU A 39 5.21 4.36 -0.33
N GLU A 40 4.52 3.45 0.34
CA GLU A 40 4.75 2.02 0.15
C GLU A 40 4.36 1.54 -1.25
N PHE A 41 3.23 2.02 -1.81
CA PHE A 41 2.89 1.79 -3.21
C PHE A 41 3.99 2.27 -4.16
N ARG A 42 4.53 3.47 -3.95
CA ARG A 42 5.66 3.98 -4.76
C ARG A 42 6.89 3.10 -4.66
N LEU A 43 7.21 2.60 -3.46
CA LEU A 43 8.41 1.77 -3.26
C LEU A 43 8.25 0.36 -3.82
N ARG A 44 7.04 -0.20 -3.79
CA ARG A 44 6.73 -1.51 -4.38
C ARG A 44 6.58 -1.44 -5.91
N TYR A 45 6.00 -0.35 -6.42
CA TYR A 45 5.56 -0.21 -7.80
C TYR A 45 6.00 1.16 -8.40
N PRO A 46 7.27 1.31 -8.78
CA PRO A 46 7.80 2.59 -9.28
C PRO A 46 7.09 3.06 -10.57
N ASP A 47 6.71 2.16 -11.46
CA ASP A 47 6.01 2.52 -12.71
C ASP A 47 4.61 3.09 -12.47
N LEU A 48 3.91 2.59 -11.45
CA LEU A 48 2.63 3.18 -11.01
C LEU A 48 2.83 4.62 -10.54
N TYR A 49 3.92 4.88 -9.82
CA TYR A 49 4.22 6.23 -9.37
C TYR A 49 4.56 7.18 -10.53
N LEU A 50 5.25 6.69 -11.57
CA LEU A 50 5.53 7.47 -12.77
C LEU A 50 4.25 7.82 -13.53
N ASP A 51 3.34 6.86 -13.75
CA ASP A 51 2.01 7.12 -14.34
C ASP A 51 1.22 8.13 -13.51
N TYR A 52 1.13 7.92 -12.19
CA TYR A 52 0.45 8.85 -11.28
C TYR A 52 1.01 10.26 -11.37
N LYS A 53 2.34 10.42 -11.36
CA LYS A 53 2.99 11.74 -11.43
C LYS A 53 2.69 12.44 -12.75
N GLU A 54 2.68 11.70 -13.85
CA GLU A 54 2.37 12.23 -15.19
C GLU A 54 0.89 12.58 -15.37
N ARG A 55 -0.02 11.87 -14.70
CA ARG A 55 -1.44 12.27 -14.65
C ARG A 55 -1.64 13.54 -13.82
N CYS A 56 -0.92 13.66 -12.71
CA CYS A 56 -0.95 14.86 -11.88
C CYS A 56 -0.39 16.09 -12.61
N SER A 57 0.71 15.97 -13.37
CA SER A 57 1.26 17.09 -14.17
C SER A 57 0.27 17.57 -15.23
N ARG A 58 -0.57 16.66 -15.76
CA ARG A 58 -1.65 16.94 -16.71
C ARG A 58 -2.98 17.33 -16.04
N ASN A 59 -3.00 17.50 -14.72
CA ASN A 59 -4.20 17.83 -13.94
C ASN A 59 -5.36 16.81 -14.09
N GLU A 60 -5.08 15.57 -14.47
CA GLU A 60 -6.09 14.52 -14.69
C GLU A 60 -6.57 13.89 -13.37
N VAL A 61 -5.77 13.97 -12.31
CA VAL A 61 -6.12 13.43 -10.99
C VAL A 61 -6.90 14.48 -10.20
N LYS A 62 -8.16 14.19 -9.84
CA LYS A 62 -9.04 15.09 -9.09
C LYS A 62 -9.48 14.47 -7.77
N PRO A 63 -9.68 15.26 -6.69
CA PRO A 63 -10.13 14.73 -5.40
C PRO A 63 -11.49 14.03 -5.56
N GLY A 64 -11.61 12.84 -4.97
CA GLY A 64 -12.82 12.02 -5.06
C GLY A 64 -13.10 11.40 -6.43
N VAL A 65 -12.17 11.47 -7.40
CA VAL A 65 -12.31 10.83 -8.71
C VAL A 65 -11.29 9.70 -8.84
N PRO A 66 -11.65 8.46 -8.45
CA PRO A 66 -10.74 7.34 -8.56
C PRO A 66 -10.52 6.95 -10.02
N TYR A 67 -9.33 6.42 -10.29
CA TYR A 67 -8.97 5.87 -11.59
C TYR A 67 -8.13 4.62 -11.44
N LEU A 68 -8.19 3.79 -12.47
CA LEU A 68 -7.54 2.50 -12.47
C LEU A 68 -6.20 2.58 -13.20
N TYR A 69 -5.17 2.04 -12.56
CA TYR A 69 -3.89 1.71 -13.16
C TYR A 69 -3.83 0.20 -13.39
N LYS A 70 -3.49 -0.22 -14.61
CA LYS A 70 -3.27 -1.63 -14.97
C LYS A 70 -1.91 -1.77 -15.66
N LYS A 71 -1.05 -2.64 -15.14
CA LYS A 71 0.19 -3.05 -15.81
C LYS A 71 0.55 -4.47 -15.40
N GLU A 72 0.76 -5.35 -16.39
CA GLU A 72 1.05 -6.77 -16.16
C GLU A 72 0.00 -7.40 -15.21
N ASN A 73 0.46 -8.01 -14.12
CA ASN A 73 -0.39 -8.65 -13.11
C ASN A 73 -0.80 -7.70 -11.97
N LEU A 74 -0.55 -6.39 -12.10
CA LEU A 74 -0.87 -5.39 -11.10
C LEU A 74 -2.06 -4.53 -11.53
N ILE A 75 -3.11 -4.55 -10.70
CA ILE A 75 -4.28 -3.68 -10.84
C ILE A 75 -4.38 -2.84 -9.56
N VAL A 76 -4.30 -1.52 -9.70
CA VAL A 76 -4.40 -0.58 -8.58
C VAL A 76 -5.43 0.49 -8.88
N LEU A 77 -6.38 0.65 -7.97
CA LEU A 77 -7.28 1.80 -7.98
C LEU A 77 -6.62 2.93 -7.18
N ASN A 78 -6.16 3.96 -7.87
CA ASN A 78 -5.71 5.18 -7.20
C ASN A 78 -6.95 5.97 -6.80
N PHE A 79 -7.11 6.21 -5.50
CA PHE A 79 -8.24 6.89 -4.88
C PHE A 79 -7.76 8.24 -4.33
N PRO A 80 -8.00 9.37 -5.01
CA PRO A 80 -7.55 10.67 -4.55
C PRO A 80 -8.39 11.15 -3.36
N THR A 81 -7.88 10.94 -2.14
CA THR A 81 -8.54 11.37 -0.90
C THR A 81 -8.06 12.74 -0.44
N LYS A 82 -7.16 13.39 -1.17
CA LYS A 82 -6.60 14.70 -0.81
C LYS A 82 -6.38 15.52 -2.07
N ASP A 83 -6.56 16.83 -1.97
CA ASP A 83 -6.06 17.75 -2.99
C ASP A 83 -4.56 17.97 -2.78
N HIS A 84 -4.18 18.80 -1.81
CA HIS A 84 -2.78 18.92 -1.40
C HIS A 84 -2.41 17.91 -0.30
N TRP A 85 -1.25 17.26 -0.43
CA TRP A 85 -0.75 16.29 0.54
C TRP A 85 -0.56 16.80 1.99
N LYS A 86 -0.50 18.13 2.22
CA LYS A 86 -0.34 18.76 3.54
C LYS A 86 -1.69 19.09 4.21
N GLN A 87 -2.77 19.19 3.45
CA GLN A 87 -4.10 19.54 3.95
C GLN A 87 -4.86 18.30 4.42
N PRO A 88 -5.93 18.39 5.23
CA PRO A 88 -6.75 17.23 5.58
C PRO A 88 -7.51 16.65 4.37
N SER A 89 -8.05 15.44 4.55
CA SER A 89 -9.03 14.84 3.64
C SER A 89 -10.42 15.43 3.89
N ARG A 90 -11.38 15.16 3.00
CA ARG A 90 -12.78 15.56 3.13
C ARG A 90 -13.69 14.37 2.90
N ILE A 91 -14.78 14.27 3.65
CA ILE A 91 -15.68 13.12 3.59
C ILE A 91 -16.40 13.03 2.24
N GLU A 92 -16.67 14.18 1.61
CA GLU A 92 -17.31 14.30 0.30
C GLU A 92 -16.44 13.70 -0.81
N TRP A 93 -15.11 13.77 -0.68
CA TRP A 93 -14.20 13.11 -1.62
C TRP A 93 -14.26 11.59 -1.48
N ILE A 94 -14.45 11.08 -0.26
CA ILE A 94 -14.60 9.64 -0.02
C ILE A 94 -15.91 9.16 -0.61
N GLU A 95 -17.01 9.85 -0.31
CA GLU A 95 -18.33 9.51 -0.81
C GLU A 95 -18.40 9.56 -2.35
N ASN A 96 -17.89 10.62 -2.97
CA ASN A 96 -17.89 10.74 -4.42
C ASN A 96 -17.05 9.63 -5.09
N GLY A 97 -15.90 9.30 -4.52
CA GLY A 97 -15.07 8.22 -5.07
C GLY A 97 -15.70 6.84 -4.92
N LEU A 98 -16.43 6.59 -3.83
CA LEU A 98 -17.21 5.36 -3.66
C LEU A 98 -18.36 5.27 -4.68
N LYS A 99 -19.09 6.36 -4.95
CA LYS A 99 -20.12 6.42 -6.00
C LYS A 99 -19.54 6.04 -7.37
N ILE A 100 -18.45 6.69 -7.77
CA ILE A 100 -17.77 6.39 -9.05
C ILE A 100 -17.28 4.94 -9.09
N PHE A 101 -16.76 4.41 -7.98
CA PHE A 101 -16.33 3.01 -7.93
C PHE A 101 -17.50 2.05 -8.20
N ILE A 102 -18.65 2.26 -7.58
CA ILE A 102 -19.85 1.42 -7.78
C ILE A 102 -20.34 1.48 -9.23
N GLU A 103 -20.28 2.65 -9.85
CA GLU A 103 -20.65 2.82 -11.26
C GLU A 103 -19.70 2.07 -12.20
N LYS A 104 -18.40 2.00 -11.87
CA LYS A 104 -17.35 1.58 -12.81
C LYS A 104 -16.71 0.23 -12.54
N TYR A 105 -16.85 -0.37 -11.35
CA TYR A 105 -16.05 -1.55 -10.99
C TYR A 105 -16.22 -2.73 -11.97
N ARG A 106 -17.42 -2.90 -12.55
CA ARG A 106 -17.69 -3.93 -13.57
C ARG A 106 -16.96 -3.64 -14.88
N ASP A 107 -17.03 -2.40 -15.37
CA ASP A 107 -16.31 -1.95 -16.58
C ASP A 107 -14.80 -2.01 -16.40
N TRP A 108 -14.35 -1.72 -15.18
CA TRP A 108 -12.97 -1.86 -14.74
C TRP A 108 -12.53 -3.31 -14.58
N GLY A 109 -13.47 -4.27 -14.63
CA GLY A 109 -13.19 -5.70 -14.51
C GLY A 109 -12.73 -6.12 -13.11
N VAL A 110 -13.07 -5.35 -12.08
CA VAL A 110 -12.71 -5.65 -10.69
C VAL A 110 -13.53 -6.84 -10.23
N LYS A 111 -12.87 -7.91 -9.77
CA LYS A 111 -13.49 -9.12 -9.19
C LYS A 111 -13.25 -9.27 -7.70
N SER A 112 -12.13 -8.73 -7.22
CA SER A 112 -11.89 -8.56 -5.79
C SER A 112 -11.01 -7.33 -5.52
N ILE A 113 -11.23 -6.66 -4.39
CA ILE A 113 -10.59 -5.39 -4.08
C ILE A 113 -10.26 -5.21 -2.60
N ALA A 114 -9.08 -4.66 -2.31
CA ALA A 114 -8.63 -4.32 -0.96
C ALA A 114 -8.58 -2.81 -0.76
N PHE A 115 -9.54 -2.29 0.00
CA PHE A 115 -9.59 -0.90 0.44
C PHE A 115 -8.84 -0.70 1.76
N PRO A 116 -8.02 0.34 1.92
CA PRO A 116 -7.69 0.84 3.26
C PRO A 116 -8.87 1.66 3.81
N LEU A 117 -8.85 2.00 5.10
CA LEU A 117 -9.71 3.09 5.59
C LEU A 117 -9.34 4.42 4.91
N LEU A 118 -10.27 4.96 4.14
CA LEU A 118 -10.03 6.08 3.23
C LEU A 118 -9.93 7.42 3.99
N GLY A 119 -8.83 8.15 3.82
CA GLY A 119 -8.69 9.50 4.38
C GLY A 119 -8.57 9.61 5.91
N THR A 120 -8.51 8.51 6.66
CA THR A 120 -8.52 8.55 8.15
C THR A 120 -7.17 8.88 8.78
N LYS A 121 -6.06 8.31 8.26
CA LYS A 121 -4.71 8.51 8.81
C LYS A 121 -4.18 9.93 8.54
N ASN A 122 -3.35 10.10 7.51
CA ASN A 122 -2.80 11.41 7.14
C ASN A 122 -3.85 12.41 6.60
N GLY A 123 -5.10 11.98 6.48
CA GLY A 123 -6.22 12.83 6.11
C GLY A 123 -7.06 13.31 7.30
N GLY A 124 -6.94 12.67 8.47
CA GLY A 124 -7.60 13.11 9.71
C GLY A 124 -9.11 12.92 9.76
N LEU A 125 -9.72 12.15 8.85
CA LEU A 125 -11.15 11.80 8.97
C LEU A 125 -11.38 10.82 10.11
N ASP A 126 -12.58 10.91 10.71
CA ASP A 126 -13.00 9.99 11.76
C ASP A 126 -13.09 8.55 11.23
N ARG A 127 -12.55 7.60 12.01
CA ARG A 127 -12.42 6.20 11.58
C ARG A 127 -13.77 5.51 11.50
N GLU A 128 -14.62 5.72 12.50
CA GLU A 128 -15.93 5.06 12.60
C GLU A 128 -16.88 5.60 11.53
N GLN A 129 -16.90 6.92 11.34
CA GLN A 129 -17.67 7.58 10.29
C GLN A 129 -17.29 7.08 8.89
N VAL A 130 -15.99 7.00 8.58
CA VAL A 130 -15.53 6.50 7.28
C VAL A 130 -15.83 5.02 7.10
N LEU A 131 -15.64 4.20 8.14
CA LEU A 131 -15.92 2.77 8.06
C LEU A 131 -17.41 2.52 7.78
N GLU A 132 -18.30 3.24 8.47
CA GLU A 132 -19.74 3.11 8.27
C GLU A 132 -20.15 3.60 6.86
N LEU A 133 -19.59 4.72 6.40
CA LEU A 133 -19.79 5.19 5.03
C LEU A 133 -19.36 4.13 4.01
N MET A 134 -18.17 3.56 4.16
CA MET A 134 -17.66 2.52 3.26
C MET A 134 -18.54 1.28 3.27
N LYS A 135 -19.01 0.81 4.43
CA LYS A 135 -19.93 -0.33 4.54
C LYS A 135 -21.23 -0.07 3.76
N ASN A 136 -21.83 1.11 3.93
CA ASN A 136 -23.08 1.49 3.26
C ASN A 136 -22.99 1.43 1.73
N TYR A 137 -21.83 1.82 1.17
CA TYR A 137 -21.62 1.81 -0.27
C TYR A 137 -21.16 0.45 -0.81
N LEU A 138 -20.41 -0.34 -0.03
CA LEU A 138 -19.72 -1.53 -0.53
C LEU A 138 -20.41 -2.86 -0.21
N SER A 139 -21.31 -2.93 0.78
CA SER A 139 -21.86 -4.22 1.27
C SER A 139 -22.68 -5.00 0.25
N ASN A 140 -23.24 -4.34 -0.76
CA ASN A 140 -24.20 -4.92 -1.71
C ASN A 140 -23.60 -5.20 -3.10
N LEU A 141 -22.27 -5.14 -3.23
CA LEU A 141 -21.59 -5.38 -4.51
C LEU A 141 -21.32 -6.88 -4.72
N ASP A 142 -21.37 -7.33 -5.98
CA ASP A 142 -21.22 -8.73 -6.39
C ASP A 142 -19.75 -9.21 -6.51
N ILE A 143 -18.86 -8.64 -5.70
CA ILE A 143 -17.41 -8.88 -5.72
C ILE A 143 -16.86 -9.05 -4.31
N VAL A 144 -15.69 -9.68 -4.17
CA VAL A 144 -15.02 -9.82 -2.86
C VAL A 144 -14.31 -8.52 -2.48
N ILE A 145 -14.63 -7.98 -1.32
CA ILE A 145 -14.14 -6.69 -0.82
C ILE A 145 -13.49 -6.89 0.54
N TYR A 146 -12.27 -6.38 0.69
CA TYR A 146 -11.58 -6.30 1.97
C TYR A 146 -11.50 -4.84 2.40
N ILE A 147 -11.96 -4.50 3.61
CA ILE A 147 -11.62 -3.25 4.30
C ILE A 147 -10.47 -3.54 5.28
N CYS A 148 -9.29 -3.08 4.91
CA CYS A 148 -8.01 -3.34 5.57
C CYS A 148 -7.69 -2.22 6.58
N LEU A 149 -7.75 -2.54 7.88
CA LEU A 149 -7.52 -1.59 8.96
C LEU A 149 -6.02 -1.32 9.23
N ASP A 150 -5.13 -2.22 8.78
CA ASP A 150 -3.68 -2.14 8.97
C ASP A 150 -3.29 -1.97 10.45
N GLU A 151 -3.90 -2.80 11.30
CA GLU A 151 -3.73 -2.85 12.77
C GLU A 151 -2.91 -4.05 13.24
N GLU A 152 -2.61 -4.99 12.35
CA GLU A 152 -1.75 -6.13 12.68
C GLU A 152 -0.33 -5.68 13.03
N ILE A 153 0.13 -6.10 14.22
CA ILE A 153 1.45 -5.74 14.76
C ILE A 153 2.56 -6.40 13.94
N TYR A 154 2.38 -7.67 13.59
CA TYR A 154 3.35 -8.45 12.84
C TYR A 154 2.96 -8.54 11.37
N PRO A 155 3.89 -8.23 10.44
CA PRO A 155 3.58 -8.25 9.02
C PRO A 155 3.39 -9.67 8.53
N LYS A 156 2.73 -9.79 7.37
CA LYS A 156 2.59 -11.04 6.63
C LYS A 156 3.38 -10.99 5.31
N SER A 157 3.38 -12.13 4.63
CA SER A 157 3.76 -12.23 3.22
C SER A 157 5.16 -11.68 2.92
N ILE A 158 5.26 -10.66 2.05
CA ILE A 158 6.54 -10.12 1.59
C ILE A 158 7.24 -9.34 2.71
N GLU A 159 6.52 -8.60 3.54
CA GLU A 159 7.13 -7.75 4.55
C GLU A 159 7.77 -8.60 5.67
N THR A 160 7.18 -9.75 6.03
CA THR A 160 7.83 -10.74 6.92
C THR A 160 9.17 -11.21 6.36
N LYS A 161 9.19 -11.60 5.07
CA LYS A 161 10.41 -12.04 4.38
C LYS A 161 11.46 -10.93 4.36
N MET A 162 11.06 -9.69 4.11
CA MET A 162 11.97 -8.53 4.12
C MET A 162 12.60 -8.32 5.51
N LEU A 163 11.82 -8.42 6.60
CA LEU A 163 12.36 -8.28 7.96
C LEU A 163 13.30 -9.43 8.35
N ASN A 164 12.97 -10.66 7.98
CA ASN A 164 13.83 -11.82 8.24
C ASN A 164 15.15 -11.68 7.47
N LEU A 165 15.08 -11.33 6.19
CA LEU A 165 16.25 -11.06 5.38
C LEU A 165 17.12 -9.94 5.97
N LEU A 166 16.48 -8.87 6.45
CA LEU A 166 17.17 -7.77 7.11
C LEU A 166 17.82 -8.20 8.43
N ARG A 167 17.33 -9.24 9.13
CA ARG A 167 17.96 -9.81 10.33
C ARG A 167 19.14 -10.73 9.98
N GLU A 168 19.00 -11.55 8.95
CA GLU A 168 19.96 -12.59 8.59
C GLU A 168 21.18 -12.06 7.81
N ILE A 169 20.96 -11.15 6.86
CA ILE A 169 22.05 -10.67 5.99
C ILE A 169 23.08 -9.85 6.78
N GLN A 170 24.37 -10.08 6.54
CA GLN A 170 25.45 -9.29 7.14
C GLN A 170 25.35 -7.79 6.79
N PRO A 171 25.64 -6.86 7.73
CA PRO A 171 25.47 -5.42 7.50
C PRO A 171 26.19 -4.88 6.25
N ILE A 172 27.38 -5.42 5.94
CA ILE A 172 28.14 -5.01 4.75
C ILE A 172 27.37 -5.32 3.47
N LYS A 173 26.71 -6.48 3.42
CA LYS A 173 25.96 -6.91 2.25
C LYS A 173 24.69 -6.07 2.08
N ILE A 174 24.00 -5.72 3.17
CA ILE A 174 22.88 -4.75 3.13
C ILE A 174 23.37 -3.40 2.58
N SER A 175 24.53 -2.91 3.01
CA SER A 175 25.13 -1.67 2.51
C SER A 175 25.37 -1.72 1.00
N GLU A 176 25.93 -2.83 0.48
CA GLU A 176 26.15 -3.04 -0.95
C GLU A 176 24.84 -3.04 -1.76
N ILE A 177 23.85 -3.83 -1.31
CA ILE A 177 22.59 -4.01 -2.06
C ILE A 177 21.73 -2.74 -2.05
N SER A 178 21.68 -2.04 -0.90
CA SER A 178 20.82 -0.86 -0.74
C SER A 178 21.51 0.46 -1.10
N GLY A 179 22.84 0.48 -1.17
CA GLY A 179 23.61 1.73 -1.31
C GLY A 179 23.43 2.67 -0.11
N VAL A 180 23.14 2.14 1.07
CA VAL A 180 23.04 2.88 2.33
C VAL A 180 24.37 2.82 3.07
N ASN A 181 24.79 3.95 3.64
CA ASN A 181 26.01 4.03 4.43
C ASN A 181 26.03 2.97 5.56
N PHE A 182 27.14 2.24 5.68
CA PHE A 182 27.33 1.16 6.63
C PHE A 182 26.97 1.52 8.08
N LYS A 183 27.32 2.72 8.57
CA LYS A 183 26.98 3.15 9.94
C LYS A 183 25.46 3.26 10.15
N LYS A 184 24.70 3.65 9.12
CA LYS A 184 23.24 3.67 9.18
C LYS A 184 22.64 2.27 9.14
N VAL A 185 23.27 1.33 8.41
CA VAL A 185 22.85 -0.08 8.43
C VAL A 185 23.08 -0.69 9.81
N LEU A 186 24.22 -0.45 10.44
CA LEU A 186 24.49 -0.87 11.82
C LEU A 186 23.44 -0.31 12.78
N LEU A 187 23.15 0.99 12.69
CA LEU A 187 22.11 1.61 13.51
C LEU A 187 20.73 0.97 13.32
N ILE A 188 20.37 0.57 12.10
CA ILE A 188 19.12 -0.17 11.85
C ILE A 188 19.18 -1.54 12.50
N LYS A 189 20.28 -2.29 12.32
CA LYS A 189 20.51 -3.62 12.90
C LYS A 189 20.38 -3.62 14.42
N GLU A 190 21.01 -2.66 15.09
CA GLU A 190 20.95 -2.47 16.55
C GLU A 190 19.52 -2.24 17.06
N ASN A 191 18.66 -1.65 16.23
CA ASN A 191 17.26 -1.37 16.59
C ASN A 191 16.27 -2.45 16.12
N LEU A 192 16.68 -3.44 15.31
CA LEU A 192 15.80 -4.49 14.78
C LEU A 192 14.97 -5.24 15.84
N PRO A 193 15.46 -5.52 17.06
CA PRO A 193 14.63 -6.17 18.09
C PRO A 193 13.38 -5.37 18.49
N ARG A 194 13.35 -4.06 18.20
CA ARG A 194 12.22 -3.15 18.50
C ARG A 194 11.34 -2.84 17.27
N ILE A 195 11.65 -3.47 16.13
CA ILE A 195 10.97 -3.21 14.85
C ILE A 195 10.00 -4.36 14.59
N SER A 196 8.71 -4.06 14.61
CA SER A 196 7.66 -5.02 14.30
C SER A 196 7.26 -4.95 12.84
N ARG A 197 7.09 -3.74 12.30
CA ARG A 197 6.81 -3.46 10.88
C ARG A 197 8.02 -2.82 10.22
N PHE A 198 8.21 -3.04 8.92
CA PHE A 198 9.32 -2.47 8.18
C PHE A 198 9.31 -0.93 8.24
N ARG A 199 8.12 -0.33 8.20
CA ARG A 199 7.91 1.13 8.38
C ARG A 199 8.40 1.68 9.72
N ASP A 200 8.56 0.85 10.76
CA ASP A 200 9.07 1.30 12.06
C ASP A 200 10.54 1.72 11.99
N ILE A 201 11.28 1.34 10.94
CA ILE A 201 12.63 1.84 10.66
C ILE A 201 12.67 3.38 10.59
N LEU A 202 11.60 4.04 10.12
CA LEU A 202 11.50 5.50 10.09
C LEU A 202 11.41 6.14 11.48
N ARG A 203 11.11 5.38 12.53
CA ARG A 203 11.08 5.87 13.92
C ARG A 203 12.48 5.94 14.55
N ILE A 204 13.47 5.31 13.94
CA ILE A 204 14.85 5.31 14.44
C ILE A 204 15.44 6.71 14.24
N LYS A 205 15.87 7.34 15.34
CA LYS A 205 16.55 8.64 15.30
C LYS A 205 17.76 8.56 14.35
N LYS A 206 17.93 9.59 13.51
CA LYS A 206 18.97 9.69 12.45
C LYS A 206 18.72 8.83 11.19
N ILE A 207 17.63 8.07 11.11
CA ILE A 207 17.20 7.41 9.87
C ILE A 207 16.16 8.30 9.19
N GLY A 208 16.58 8.96 8.10
CA GLY A 208 15.71 9.77 7.25
C GLY A 208 15.06 8.95 6.12
N ILE A 209 14.07 9.56 5.48
CA ILE A 209 13.27 8.93 4.41
C ILE A 209 14.13 8.31 3.29
N LYS A 210 15.15 9.02 2.79
CA LYS A 210 16.03 8.50 1.73
C LYS A 210 16.78 7.22 2.14
N THR A 211 17.15 7.10 3.42
CA THR A 211 17.77 5.87 3.94
C THR A 211 16.75 4.74 3.94
N TYR A 212 15.55 5.02 4.46
CA TYR A 212 14.46 4.04 4.52
C TYR A 212 14.09 3.51 3.14
N GLU A 213 13.89 4.40 2.15
CA GLU A 213 13.52 4.01 0.79
C GLU A 213 14.55 3.06 0.18
N LYS A 214 15.84 3.36 0.33
CA LYS A 214 16.93 2.52 -0.16
C LYS A 214 16.94 1.13 0.48
N ILE A 215 16.76 1.05 1.81
CA ILE A 215 16.68 -0.23 2.53
C ILE A 215 15.45 -1.01 2.10
N PHE A 216 14.29 -0.35 1.98
CA PHE A 216 13.05 -0.97 1.51
C PHE A 216 13.23 -1.57 0.12
N VAL A 217 13.69 -0.77 -0.85
CA VAL A 217 13.86 -1.21 -2.24
C VAL A 217 14.87 -2.35 -2.33
N GLY A 218 15.98 -2.27 -1.60
CA GLY A 218 16.99 -3.34 -1.55
C GLY A 218 16.40 -4.66 -1.05
N MET A 219 15.71 -4.66 0.09
CA MET A 219 15.12 -5.87 0.66
C MET A 219 13.94 -6.39 -0.17
N TYR A 220 13.07 -5.50 -0.65
CA TYR A 220 11.93 -5.86 -1.49
C TYR A 220 12.37 -6.52 -2.80
N THR A 221 13.41 -5.98 -3.44
CA THR A 221 13.97 -6.52 -4.70
C THR A 221 14.51 -7.93 -4.51
N LEU A 222 15.22 -8.20 -3.41
CA LEU A 222 15.73 -9.54 -3.12
C LEU A 222 14.60 -10.55 -2.91
N VAL A 223 13.63 -10.22 -2.06
CA VAL A 223 12.48 -11.10 -1.80
C VAL A 223 11.67 -11.37 -3.07
N ARG A 224 11.50 -10.37 -3.95
CA ARG A 224 10.81 -10.53 -5.25
C ARG A 224 11.57 -11.46 -6.20
N LYS A 225 12.90 -11.34 -6.27
CA LYS A 225 13.75 -12.22 -7.11
C LYS A 225 13.68 -13.68 -6.64
N GLU A 226 13.72 -13.91 -5.33
CA GLU A 226 13.59 -15.25 -4.75
C GLU A 226 12.22 -15.87 -5.05
N ASN A 227 11.13 -15.11 -4.86
CA ASN A 227 9.77 -15.60 -5.15
C ASN A 227 9.57 -15.93 -6.63
N ASN A 228 10.12 -15.11 -7.55
CA ASN A 228 10.04 -15.39 -8.98
C ASN A 228 10.85 -16.65 -9.36
N SER A 229 12.01 -16.86 -8.72
CA SER A 229 12.85 -18.04 -8.94
C SER A 229 12.19 -19.32 -8.41
N LEU A 230 11.50 -19.24 -7.27
CA LEU A 230 10.71 -20.34 -6.72
C LEU A 230 9.54 -20.70 -7.65
N ASN A 231 8.78 -19.71 -8.13
CA ASN A 231 7.66 -19.95 -9.04
C ASN A 231 8.10 -20.57 -10.38
N GLN A 232 9.31 -20.27 -10.86
CA GLN A 232 9.88 -20.92 -12.04
C GLN A 232 10.31 -22.36 -11.79
N LYS A 233 10.72 -22.71 -10.56
CA LYS A 233 11.13 -24.08 -10.21
C LYS A 233 9.95 -25.03 -9.98
N THR A 234 8.78 -24.54 -9.60
CA THR A 234 7.57 -25.36 -9.40
C THR A 234 6.84 -25.69 -10.72
N LEU A 235 7.32 -25.17 -11.85
CA LEU A 235 6.76 -25.38 -13.20
C LEU A 235 7.52 -26.46 -14.01
N PHE A 236 8.43 -27.20 -13.39
CA PHE A 236 9.18 -28.32 -13.98
C PHE A 236 9.04 -29.58 -13.13
#